data_AF-T0AUP7-F1
#
_entry.id   AF-T0AUP7-F1
#
_cell.length_a   1.000
_cell.length_b   1.000
_cell.length_c   1.000
_cell.angle_alpha   90.00
_cell.angle_beta   90.00
_cell.angle_gamma   90.00
#
_symmetry.space_group_name_H-M   'P 1'
#
loop_
_entity.id
_entity.type
_entity.pdbx_description
1 polymer ?
#
loop_
_entity_poly.entity_id
_entity_poly.type
_entity_poly.pdbx_seq_one_letter_code
_entity_poly.pdbx_strand_id
1 'polypeptide(L)' 'MLETLVLYIAGERVELRSLPFGDLAVYHRPDEHVRALVEPVCRNRGYWNNKYNNWIVFRQFRAAVVSELEAEADHV' A
#
# COMPACT_ATOMS: atom_id res chain seq x y z
N MET A 1 8.85 16.14 -6.74
CA MET A 1 9.25 15.08 -5.79
C MET A 1 8.14 14.04 -5.78
N LEU A 2 8.45 12.74 -5.77
CA LEU A 2 7.40 11.73 -5.60
C LEU A 2 6.95 11.78 -4.13
N GLU A 3 5.66 12.03 -3.91
CA GLU A 3 5.09 12.03 -2.56
C GLU A 3 5.06 10.61 -2.01
N THR A 4 5.56 10.46 -0.78
CA THR A 4 5.50 9.24 0.01
C THR A 4 4.66 9.53 1.25
N LEU A 5 3.54 8.84 1.38
CA LEU A 5 2.76 8.77 2.60
C LEU A 5 3.21 7.54 3.40
N VAL A 6 3.30 7.68 4.71
CA VAL A 6 3.67 6.59 5.62
C VAL A 6 2.52 6.36 6.57
N LEU A 7 2.07 5.11 6.64
CA LEU A 7 1.08 4.64 7.58
C LEU A 7 1.73 3.63 8.53
N TYR A 8 1.14 3.47 9.70
CA TYR A 8 1.42 2.36 10.61
C TYR A 8 0.15 1.52 10.67
N ILE A 9 0.25 0.25 10.28
CA ILE A 9 -0.87 -0.69 10.24
C ILE A 9 -0.44 -1.91 11.04
N ALA A 10 -1.16 -2.20 12.12
CA ALA A 10 -0.84 -3.27 13.04
C ALA A 10 0.60 -3.19 13.61
N GLY A 11 1.06 -1.97 13.90
CA GLY A 11 2.40 -1.67 14.39
C GLY A 11 3.50 -1.70 13.31
N GLU A 12 3.19 -2.11 12.08
CA GLU A 12 4.15 -2.20 10.99
C GLU A 12 4.08 -0.98 10.07
N ARG A 13 5.25 -0.57 9.58
CA ARG A 13 5.38 0.57 8.66
C ARG A 13 4.93 0.18 7.26
N VAL A 14 3.94 0.90 6.73
CA VAL A 14 3.47 0.78 5.34
C VAL A 14 3.75 2.08 4.58
N GLU A 15 4.47 2.00 3.47
CA GLU A 15 4.83 3.12 2.61
C GLU A 15 3.97 3.15 1.35
N LEU A 16 3.32 4.28 1.11
CA LEU A 16 2.51 4.57 -0.06
C LEU A 16 3.24 5.59 -0.93
N ARG A 17 3.76 5.16 -2.07
CA ARG A 17 4.61 5.99 -2.94
C ARG A 17 3.98 6.15 -4.31
N SER A 18 3.83 7.39 -4.74
CA SER A 18 3.39 7.67 -6.12
C SER A 18 4.48 7.28 -7.12
N LEU A 19 4.10 6.62 -8.21
CA LEU A 19 4.99 6.26 -9.31
C LEU A 19 4.85 7.24 -10.49
N PRO A 20 5.85 7.36 -11.39
CA PRO A 20 5.87 8.37 -12.45
C PRO A 20 4.66 8.38 -13.39
N PHE A 21 3.97 7.24 -13.57
CA PHE A 21 2.80 7.12 -14.45
C PHE A 21 1.45 7.17 -13.71
N GLY A 22 1.47 7.54 -12.42
CA GLY A 22 0.26 7.72 -11.60
C GLY A 22 -0.17 6.49 -10.80
N ASP A 23 0.49 5.35 -10.99
CA ASP A 23 0.32 4.16 -10.16
C ASP A 23 0.84 4.40 -8.73
N LEU A 24 0.42 3.55 -7.81
CA LEU A 24 0.80 3.63 -6.40
C LEU A 24 1.57 2.37 -6.01
N ALA A 25 2.78 2.55 -5.46
CA ALA A 25 3.50 1.48 -4.80
C ALA A 25 3.11 1.42 -3.32
N VAL A 26 2.66 0.26 -2.86
CA VAL A 26 2.37 -0.03 -1.45
C VAL A 26 3.41 -1.04 -0.96
N TYR A 27 4.29 -0.60 -0.08
CA TYR A 27 5.36 -1.41 0.46
C TYR A 27 5.21 -1.58 1.96
N HIS A 28 5.43 -2.80 2.44
CA HIS A 28 5.59 -3.10 3.85
C HIS A 28 6.67 -4.18 3.99
N ARG A 29 7.26 -4.33 5.19
CA ARG A 29 8.17 -5.46 5.44
C ARG A 29 7.38 -6.78 5.40
N PRO A 30 8.01 -7.90 5.02
CA PRO A 30 7.35 -9.20 5.07
C PRO A 30 6.93 -9.53 6.51
N ASP A 31 5.64 -9.39 6.76
CA ASP A 31 4.98 -9.75 8.01
C ASP A 31 3.58 -10.27 7.66
N GLU A 32 3.18 -11.37 8.28
CA GLU A 32 1.94 -12.05 7.93
C GLU A 32 0.70 -11.27 8.36
N HIS A 33 0.80 -10.55 9.48
CA HIS A 33 -0.31 -9.80 10.05
C HIS A 33 -0.63 -8.56 9.22
N VAL A 34 0.38 -7.75 8.89
CA VAL A 34 0.19 -6.59 8.01
C VAL A 34 -0.21 -7.05 6.60
N ARG A 35 0.32 -8.17 6.10
CA ARG A 35 -0.09 -8.74 4.80
C ARG A 35 -1.58 -9.08 4.80
N ALA A 36 -2.10 -9.67 5.88
CA ALA A 36 -3.51 -10.02 5.98
C ALA A 36 -4.45 -8.81 5.88
N LEU A 37 -3.96 -7.61 6.20
CA LEU A 37 -4.71 -6.35 6.09
C LEU A 37 -4.48 -5.65 4.74
N VAL A 38 -3.22 -5.58 4.28
CA VAL A 38 -2.85 -4.87 3.05
C VAL A 38 -3.25 -5.63 1.79
N GLU A 39 -3.06 -6.95 1.75
CA GLU A 39 -3.33 -7.75 0.54
C GLU A 39 -4.78 -7.65 0.08
N PRO A 40 -5.81 -7.83 0.93
CA PRO A 40 -7.21 -7.70 0.51
C PRO A 40 -7.53 -6.33 -0.11
N VAL A 41 -6.91 -5.26 0.39
CA VAL A 41 -7.10 -3.90 -0.12
C VAL A 41 -6.45 -3.74 -1.51
N CYS A 42 -5.27 -4.32 -1.73
CA CYS A 42 -4.58 -4.21 -3.02
C CYS A 42 -5.04 -5.22 -4.08
N ARG A 43 -5.59 -6.38 -3.66
CA ARG A 43 -5.97 -7.48 -4.54
C ARG A 43 -7.06 -7.05 -5.52
N ASN A 44 -6.97 -7.51 -6.77
CA ASN A 44 -7.82 -7.09 -7.91
C ASN A 44 -7.74 -5.60 -8.31
N ARG A 45 -6.94 -4.78 -7.62
CA ARG A 45 -6.74 -3.35 -7.90
C ARG A 45 -5.31 -3.04 -8.34
N GLY A 46 -4.50 -4.09 -8.44
CA GLY A 46 -3.08 -4.03 -8.74
C GLY A 46 -2.48 -5.42 -8.84
N TYR A 47 -1.17 -5.50 -8.75
CA TYR A 47 -0.43 -6.76 -8.75
C TYR A 47 0.75 -6.71 -7.76
N TRP A 48 1.14 -7.87 -7.26
CA TRP A 48 2.36 -8.01 -6.46
C TRP A 48 3.59 -8.05 -7.35
N ASN A 49 4.58 -7.21 -7.05
CA ASN A 49 5.84 -7.16 -7.77
C ASN A 49 6.94 -7.86 -6.96
N ASN A 50 7.26 -9.09 -7.37
CA ASN A 50 8.26 -9.94 -6.70
C ASN A 50 9.68 -9.34 -6.68
N LYS A 51 10.02 -8.43 -7.60
CA LYS A 51 11.37 -7.83 -7.65
C LYS A 51 11.57 -6.82 -6.51
N TYR A 52 10.52 -6.10 -6.14
CA TYR A 52 10.57 -5.05 -5.13
C TYR A 52 9.79 -5.41 -3.85
N ASN A 53 9.15 -6.58 -3.81
CA ASN A 53 8.29 -7.05 -2.73
C ASN A 53 7.28 -5.99 -2.31
N ASN A 54 6.56 -5.45 -3.28
CA ASN A 54 5.53 -4.44 -3.05
C ASN A 54 4.33 -4.66 -3.96
N TRP A 55 3.20 -4.08 -3.59
CA TRP A 55 2.04 -3.98 -4.46
C TRP A 55 2.20 -2.78 -5.39
N ILE A 56 1.85 -2.98 -6.66
CA ILE A 56 1.69 -1.92 -7.65
C ILE A 56 0.20 -1.81 -7.93
N VAL A 57 -0.41 -0.74 -7.44
CA VAL A 57 -1.83 -0.43 -7.57
C VAL A 57 -2.04 0.49 -8.75
N PHE A 58 -2.99 0.14 -9.62
CA PHE A 58 -3.26 0.92 -10.83
C PHE A 58 -3.82 2.29 -10.47
N ARG A 59 -3.42 3.32 -11.24
CA ARG A 59 -3.81 4.72 -11.02
C ARG A 59 -5.30 4.93 -10.74
N GLN A 60 -6.21 4.21 -11.40
CA GLN A 60 -7.66 4.40 -11.20
C GLN A 60 -8.16 3.94 -9.83
N PHE A 61 -7.39 3.10 -9.13
CA PHE A 61 -7.72 2.60 -7.79
C PHE A 61 -6.94 3.30 -6.68
N ARG A 62 -5.99 4.18 -7.02
CA ARG A 62 -5.10 4.85 -6.05
C ARG A 62 -5.87 5.48 -4.90
N ALA A 63 -6.87 6.32 -5.21
CA ALA A 63 -7.61 7.05 -4.18
C ALA A 63 -8.37 6.11 -3.23
N ALA A 64 -9.01 5.08 -3.78
CA ALA A 64 -9.73 4.09 -2.99
C ALA A 64 -8.77 3.29 -2.08
N VAL A 65 -7.66 2.80 -2.63
CA VAL A 65 -6.66 2.04 -1.85
C VAL A 65 -6.03 2.89 -0.75
N VAL A 66 -5.70 4.16 -1.02
CA VAL A 66 -5.16 5.05 0.03
C VAL A 66 -6.18 5.21 1.15
N SER A 67 -7.43 5.53 0.82
CA SER A 67 -8.48 5.72 1.83
C SER A 67 -8.78 4.45 2.64
N GLU A 68 -8.76 3.27 2.00
CA GLU A 68 -8.97 1.99 2.69
C GLU A 68 -7.78 1.66 3.61
N LEU A 69 -6.54 1.88 3.18
CA LEU A 69 -5.36 1.67 4.02
C LEU A 69 -5.27 2.67 5.19
N GLU A 70 -5.70 3.91 5.00
CA GLU A 70 -5.82 4.90 6.07
C GLU A 70 -6.86 4.50 7.12
N ALA A 71 -7.92 3.78 6.74
CA ALA A 71 -8.91 3.25 7.67
C ALA A 71 -8.40 2.06 8.50
N GLU A 72 -7.42 1.31 7.99
CA GLU A 72 -6.70 0.25 8.71
C GLU A 72 -5.53 0.78 9.54
N ALA A 73 -5.20 2.07 9.41
CA ALA A 73 -4.05 2.65 10.10
C ALA A 73 -4.32 2.76 11.61
N ASP A 74 -3.29 2.48 12.39
CA ASP A 74 -3.31 2.63 13.83
C ASP A 74 -3.59 4.10 14.18
N HIS A 75 -4.76 4.37 14.77
CA HIS A 75 -5.10 5.68 15.30
C HIS A 75 -4.46 5.83 16.68
N VAL A 76 -3.36 6.57 16.75
CA VAL A 76 -2.69 6.96 18.02
C VAL A 76 -3.33 8.23 18.57
#